data_AF-A0AAW5RUR2-F1
#
_entry.id   AF-A0AAW5RUR2-F1
#
_cell.length_a   1.000
_cell.length_b   1.000
_cell.length_c   1.000
_cell.angle_alpha   90.00
_cell.angle_beta   90.00
_cell.angle_gamma   90.00
#
_symmetry.space_group_name_H-M   'P 1'
#
loop_
_entity.id
_entity.type
_entity.pdbx_description
1 polymer ?
#
loop_
_entity_poly.entity_id
_entity_poly.type
_entity_poly.pdbx_seq_one_letter_code
_entity_poly.pdbx_strand_id
1 'polypeptide(L)' 'MAKKSKRDMAYELDIDVSTLYNWRKYKPNLYRIVMLGFKFDELLEKNKKNYEELLEINQTIQDEIAKFK' A
#
# COMPACT_ATOMS: atom_id res chain seq x y z
N MET A 1 -6.84 2.33 4.85
CA MET A 1 -6.94 1.89 3.43
C MET A 1 -7.30 0.42 3.39
N ALA A 2 -8.28 0.03 2.59
CA ALA A 2 -8.68 -1.38 2.51
C ALA A 2 -7.61 -2.17 1.75
N LYS A 3 -7.20 -3.31 2.32
CA LYS A 3 -6.31 -4.27 1.66
C LYS A 3 -6.97 -4.72 0.35
N LYS A 4 -6.26 -4.62 -0.79
CA LYS A 4 -6.77 -5.09 -2.10
C LYS A 4 -7.20 -6.55 -1.99
N SER A 5 -8.39 -6.85 -2.52
CA SER A 5 -8.87 -8.23 -2.61
C SER A 5 -8.14 -8.98 -3.73
N LYS A 6 -8.28 -10.31 -3.77
CA LYS A 6 -7.75 -11.12 -4.89
C LYS A 6 -8.39 -10.76 -6.22
N ARG A 7 -9.65 -10.30 -6.21
CA ARG A 7 -10.35 -9.84 -7.41
C ARG A 7 -9.76 -8.53 -7.91
N ASP A 8 -9.48 -7.59 -7.01
CA ASP A 8 -8.89 -6.30 -7.39
C ASP A 8 -7.48 -6.47 -7.96
N MET A 9 -6.68 -7.34 -7.32
CA MET A 9 -5.35 -7.70 -7.84
C MET A 9 -5.42 -8.35 -9.23
N ALA A 10 -6.42 -9.21 -9.47
CA ALA A 10 -6.59 -9.87 -10.76
C ALA A 10 -7.02 -8.87 -11.84
N TYR A 11 -7.96 -7.98 -11.51
CA TYR A 11 -8.41 -6.89 -12.38
C TYR A 11 -7.26 -5.95 -12.78
N GLU A 12 -6.41 -5.56 -11.82
CA GLU A 12 -5.26 -4.68 -12.09
C GLU A 12 -4.20 -5.33 -12.99
N LEU A 13 -4.09 -6.66 -12.95
CA LEU A 13 -3.18 -7.44 -13.79
C LEU A 13 -3.82 -7.85 -15.14
N ASP A 14 -5.07 -7.48 -15.37
CA ASP A 14 -5.87 -7.90 -16.53
C ASP A 14 -5.90 -9.44 -16.72
N ILE A 15 -6.18 -10.14 -15.62
CA ILE A 15 -6.29 -11.61 -15.61
C ILE A 15 -7.53 -12.07 -14.83
N ASP A 16 -7.95 -13.30 -15.10
CA ASP A 16 -8.93 -13.98 -14.25
C ASP A 16 -8.38 -14.26 -12.85
N VAL A 17 -9.27 -14.23 -11.85
CA VAL A 17 -8.91 -14.59 -10.46
C VAL A 17 -8.38 -16.03 -10.38
N SER A 18 -8.88 -16.94 -11.22
CA SER A 18 -8.39 -18.33 -11.34
C SER A 18 -6.91 -18.39 -11.71
N THR A 19 -6.42 -17.45 -12.52
CA THR A 19 -5.01 -17.35 -12.91
C THR A 19 -4.13 -17.06 -11.70
N LEU A 20 -4.55 -16.19 -10.77
CA LEU A 20 -3.83 -15.97 -9.51
C LEU A 20 -3.76 -17.26 -8.66
N TYR A 21 -4.85 -18.03 -8.59
CA TYR A 21 -4.86 -19.32 -7.89
C TYR A 21 -3.94 -20.34 -8.58
N ASN A 22 -3.93 -20.38 -9.90
CA ASN A 22 -3.07 -21.24 -10.69
C ASN A 22 -1.60 -20.87 -10.49
N TRP A 23 -1.25 -19.59 -10.43
CA TRP A 23 0.11 -19.17 -10.09
C TRP A 23 0.49 -19.62 -8.69
N ARG A 24 -0.39 -19.48 -7.69
CA ARG A 24 -0.11 -19.98 -6.34
C ARG A 24 0.20 -21.49 -6.33
N LYS A 25 -0.54 -22.27 -7.12
CA LYS A 25 -0.43 -23.74 -7.16
C LYS A 25 0.74 -24.24 -8.00
N TYR A 26 0.91 -23.68 -9.20
CA TYR A 26 1.80 -24.22 -10.24
C TYR A 26 3.02 -23.35 -10.52
N LYS A 27 3.01 -22.07 -10.09
CA LYS A 27 4.12 -21.12 -10.27
C LYS A 27 4.34 -20.29 -8.98
N PRO A 28 4.63 -20.92 -7.83
CA PRO A 28 4.60 -20.25 -6.53
C PRO A 28 5.58 -19.07 -6.43
N ASN A 29 6.71 -19.11 -7.14
CA ASN A 29 7.65 -17.99 -7.19
C ASN A 29 7.09 -16.76 -7.93
N LEU A 30 6.36 -16.97 -9.04
CA LEU A 30 5.67 -15.88 -9.75
C LEU A 30 4.61 -15.26 -8.82
N TYR A 31 3.79 -16.10 -8.19
CA TYR A 31 2.80 -15.63 -7.23
C TYR A 31 3.45 -14.82 -6.11
N ARG A 32 4.55 -15.31 -5.51
CA ARG A 32 5.28 -14.60 -4.45
C ARG A 32 5.75 -13.22 -4.93
N ILE A 33 6.37 -13.12 -6.10
CA ILE A 33 6.89 -11.86 -6.64
C ILE A 33 5.75 -10.86 -6.84
N VAL A 34 4.66 -11.28 -7.49
CA VAL A 34 3.50 -10.43 -7.76
C VAL A 34 2.84 -9.95 -6.46
N MET A 35 2.65 -10.84 -5.47
CA MET A 35 2.08 -10.44 -4.18
C MET A 35 2.96 -9.48 -3.40
N LEU A 36 4.29 -9.61 -3.52
CA LEU A 36 5.22 -8.66 -2.92
C LEU A 36 5.13 -7.28 -3.58
N GLY A 37 4.92 -7.20 -4.89
CA GLY A 37 4.67 -5.94 -5.59
C GLY A 37 3.47 -5.19 -5.02
N PHE A 38 2.30 -5.84 -4.93
CA PHE A 38 1.12 -5.22 -4.33
C PHE A 38 1.33 -4.79 -2.86
N LYS A 39 2.10 -5.57 -2.09
CA LYS A 39 2.40 -5.22 -0.70
C LYS A 39 3.35 -4.03 -0.62
N PHE A 40 4.29 -3.92 -1.55
CA PHE A 40 5.19 -2.78 -1.67
C PHE A 40 4.40 -1.50 -1.90
N ASP A 41 3.46 -1.48 -2.85
CA ASP A 41 2.63 -0.30 -3.12
C ASP A 41 1.78 0.11 -1.92
N GLU A 42 1.19 -0.86 -1.22
CA GLU A 42 0.43 -0.62 0.02
C GLU A 42 1.29 0.05 1.10
N LEU A 43 2.53 -0.43 1.28
CA LEU A 43 3.46 0.12 2.25
C LEU A 43 3.99 1.49 1.84
N LEU A 44 4.28 1.68 0.55
CA LEU A 44 4.73 2.97 0.02
C LEU A 44 3.69 4.05 0.28
N GLU A 45 2.43 3.78 -0.04
CA GLU A 45 1.33 4.72 0.17
C GLU A 45 1.09 4.99 1.66
N LYS A 46 1.18 3.95 2.51
CA LYS A 46 1.08 4.13 3.96
C LYS A 46 2.19 5.04 4.49
N ASN A 47 3.42 4.84 4.04
CA ASN A 47 4.56 5.63 4.51
C ASN A 47 4.47 7.10 4.06
N LYS A 48 3.95 7.37 2.87
CA LYS A 48 3.66 8.75 2.42
C LYS A 48 2.68 9.46 3.35
N LYS A 49 1.56 8.80 3.67
CA LYS A 49 0.55 9.37 4.59
C LYS A 49 1.12 9.61 5.98
N ASN A 50 1.86 8.64 6.51
CA ASN A 50 2.53 8.81 7.79
C ASN A 50 3.49 10.01 7.77
N TYR A 51 4.23 10.21 6.68
CA TYR A 51 5.13 11.35 6.53
C TYR A 51 4.36 12.68 6.51
N GLU A 52 3.27 12.75 5.76
CA GLU A 52 2.38 13.93 5.71
C GLU A 52 1.78 14.25 7.08
N GLU A 53 1.24 13.25 7.79
CA GLU A 53 0.72 13.39 9.15
C GLU A 53 1.77 13.93 10.13
N LEU A 54 3.02 13.46 10.02
CA LEU A 54 4.12 13.96 10.86
C LEU A 54 4.46 15.43 10.57
N LEU A 55 4.40 15.87 9.31
CA LEU A 55 4.60 17.27 8.95
C LEU A 55 3.48 18.15 9.51
N GLU A 56 2.23 17.72 9.43
CA GLU A 56 1.07 18.44 9.97
C GLU A 56 1.16 18.61 11.48
N ILE A 57 1.54 17.55 12.20
CA ILE A 57 1.77 17.59 13.66
C ILE A 57 2.87 18.60 13.98
N ASN A 58 4.00 18.54 13.28
CA ASN A 58 5.10 19.46 13.51
C ASN A 58 4.69 20.91 13.26
N GLN A 59 3.96 21.19 12.17
CA GLN A 59 3.47 22.53 11.87
C GLN A 59 2.52 23.04 12.95
N THR A 60 1.59 22.20 13.41
CA THR A 60 0.65 22.54 14.49
C THR A 60 1.39 22.97 15.76
N ILE A 61 2.41 22.22 16.15
CA ILE A 61 3.24 22.54 17.33
C ILE A 61 4.02 23.84 17.11
N GLN A 62 4.57 24.09 15.92
CA GLN A 62 5.25 25.36 15.62
C GLN A 62 4.28 26.56 15.69
N ASP A 63 3.07 26.41 15.17
CA ASP A 63 2.04 27.45 15.23
C ASP A 63 1.57 27.71 16.66
N GLU A 64 1.50 26.68 17.50
CA GLU A 64 1.24 26.82 18.93
C GLU A 64 2.37 27.58 19.64
N ILE A 65 3.63 27.21 19.40
CA ILE A 65 4.80 27.92 19.97
C ILE A 65 4.80 29.39 19.54
N ALA A 66 4.47 29.68 18.27
CA ALA A 66 4.44 31.03 17.74
C ALA A 66 3.39 31.93 18.42
N LYS A 67 2.30 31.37 18.96
CA LYS A 67 1.28 32.14 19.70
C LYS A 67 1.78 32.68 21.05
N PHE A 68 2.86 32.12 21.59
CA PHE A 68 3.44 32.51 22.88
C PHE A 68 4.76 33.29 22.73
N LYS A 69 5.18 33.60 21.50
CA LYS A 69 6.27 34.54 21.20
C LYS A 69 5.69 35.91 20.88
#